data_AF-A0A1K2H7C1-F1
#
_entry.id   AF-A0A1K2H7C1-F1
#
_cell.length_a   1.000
_cell.length_b   1.000
_cell.length_c   1.000
_cell.angle_alpha   90.00
_cell.angle_beta   90.00
_cell.angle_gamma   90.00
#
_symmetry.space_group_name_H-M   'P 1'
#
loop_
_entity.id
_entity.type
_entity.pdbx_description
1 polymer ?
#
loop_
_entity_poly.entity_id
_entity_poly.type
_entity_poly.pdbx_seq_one_letter_code
_entity_poly.pdbx_strand_id
1 'polypeptide(L)'
;MRLLILLLPLLALPASATVYQCLHKGEISYQDNPCPGATPPLKSPPSKAATRSDTLADIALPEPSIPPGPPRALAAGAEIVLVSGYESETRQVRVDLDRPGKRVLLVLSSYHAIDWLVVPSARTQLSAVLYSKTASDGEASVKAGKAARYPVTLPYSYEADNKHFVQILAHLNGWFGRSSVDSFHGAYSLARQVSIRQPDAPNPMLTLQGPAAQNLPSQLEFGLWNTEQQLEPWTVNGPHSGRKQGYRDIGLQTWDETGKVMYTLENDQLVRSERRSGKRESFALPGTFPRLSWPTALAYDTRRHIVTLSSLGGEGLLYRFNARSGKWLDYRSLDNLDLNALSYDAKADRYMGWSSEGSLVFLSHACQLQTTRRILDQLSGFGRGYDRGNESMPRLALYASSPEVALVRIEAGVVEQVWHYNFNSGKATLSYSARQP
;
A
#
# COMPACT_ATOMS: atom_id res chain seq x y z
N MET A 1 -10.43 -42.77 49.87
CA MET A 1 -10.62 -41.39 49.37
C MET A 1 -10.92 -41.45 47.88
N ARG A 2 -12.15 -41.10 47.47
CA ARG A 2 -12.62 -41.17 46.08
C ARG A 2 -12.13 -39.96 45.30
N LEU A 3 -11.52 -40.20 44.14
CA LEU A 3 -11.08 -39.20 43.18
C LEU A 3 -12.28 -38.78 42.31
N LEU A 4 -12.66 -37.51 42.35
CA LEU A 4 -13.76 -36.94 41.56
C LEU A 4 -13.14 -36.23 40.34
N ILE A 5 -13.37 -36.76 39.13
CA ILE A 5 -12.96 -36.13 37.87
C ILE A 5 -14.14 -35.27 37.38
N LEU A 6 -13.94 -33.95 37.35
CA LEU A 6 -14.87 -32.97 36.78
C LEU A 6 -14.59 -32.82 35.27
N LEU A 7 -15.54 -33.25 34.45
CA LEU A 7 -15.60 -32.96 33.01
C LEU A 7 -16.10 -31.53 32.78
N LEU A 8 -15.26 -30.67 32.18
CA LEU A 8 -15.65 -29.37 31.63
C LEU A 8 -16.23 -29.55 30.21
N PRO A 9 -17.31 -28.85 29.83
CA PRO A 9 -17.82 -28.87 28.47
C PRO A 9 -16.95 -28.01 27.55
N LEU A 10 -16.61 -28.52 26.37
CA LEU A 10 -16.06 -27.72 25.26
C LEU A 10 -17.10 -26.67 24.84
N LEU A 11 -16.78 -25.40 24.98
CA LEU A 11 -17.53 -24.29 24.38
C LEU A 11 -17.22 -24.25 22.88
N ALA A 12 -18.27 -24.38 22.06
CA ALA A 12 -18.18 -24.18 20.61
C ALA A 12 -17.87 -22.70 20.31
N LEU A 13 -16.92 -22.46 19.40
CA LEU A 13 -16.64 -21.14 18.86
C LEU A 13 -17.85 -20.66 18.02
N PRO A 14 -18.25 -19.37 18.10
CA PRO A 14 -19.33 -18.86 17.28
C PRO A 14 -18.94 -18.88 15.79
N ALA A 15 -19.86 -19.37 14.97
CA ALA A 15 -19.73 -19.35 13.51
C ALA A 15 -19.60 -17.90 13.01
N SER A 16 -18.73 -17.68 12.02
CA SER A 16 -18.55 -16.39 11.35
C SER A 16 -19.91 -15.86 10.85
N ALA A 17 -20.35 -14.73 11.40
CA ALA A 17 -21.59 -14.08 10.96
C ALA A 17 -21.48 -13.67 9.48
N THR A 18 -22.44 -14.10 8.66
CA THR A 18 -22.53 -13.73 7.25
C THR A 18 -23.30 -12.41 7.14
N VAL A 19 -22.70 -11.39 6.52
CA VAL A 19 -23.34 -10.08 6.32
C VAL A 19 -23.85 -9.98 4.88
N TYR A 20 -25.12 -9.60 4.71
CA TYR A 20 -25.79 -9.45 3.42
C TYR A 20 -25.89 -7.96 3.04
N GLN A 21 -25.63 -7.65 1.77
CA GLN A 21 -25.88 -6.32 1.21
C GLN A 21 -27.33 -6.22 0.73
N CYS A 22 -28.03 -5.19 1.19
CA CYS A 22 -29.44 -4.97 0.93
C CYS A 22 -29.66 -3.61 0.30
N LEU A 23 -30.49 -3.57 -0.74
CA LEU A 23 -30.91 -2.32 -1.38
C LEU A 23 -32.37 -2.03 -1.00
N HIS A 24 -32.60 -0.98 -0.22
CA HIS A 24 -33.94 -0.52 0.13
C HIS A 24 -34.13 0.93 -0.31
N LYS A 25 -35.08 1.17 -1.22
CA LYS A 25 -35.38 2.52 -1.76
C LYS A 25 -34.17 3.26 -2.37
N GLY A 26 -33.22 2.51 -2.93
CA GLY A 26 -32.00 3.08 -3.53
C GLY A 26 -30.85 3.28 -2.55
N GLU A 27 -31.05 3.02 -1.25
CA GLU A 27 -30.00 3.05 -0.23
C GLU A 27 -29.48 1.64 0.05
N ILE A 28 -28.16 1.53 0.23
CA ILE A 28 -27.48 0.27 0.54
C ILE A 28 -27.34 0.14 2.06
N SER A 29 -27.82 -0.97 2.63
CA SER A 29 -27.66 -1.33 4.04
C SER A 29 -27.05 -2.73 4.19
N TYR A 30 -26.41 -3.00 5.32
CA TYR A 30 -25.81 -4.30 5.63
C TYR A 30 -26.47 -4.93 6.85
N GLN A 31 -26.88 -6.20 6.74
CA GLN A 31 -27.60 -6.90 7.82
C GLN A 31 -27.22 -8.38 7.91
N ASP A 32 -27.38 -8.97 9.09
CA ASP A 32 -27.00 -10.36 9.38
C ASP A 32 -27.95 -11.40 8.77
N ASN A 33 -29.12 -10.97 8.28
CA ASN A 33 -30.12 -11.81 7.64
C ASN A 33 -30.33 -11.39 6.16
N PRO A 34 -30.60 -12.32 5.23
CA PRO A 34 -30.83 -11.97 3.83
C PRO A 34 -32.11 -11.14 3.65
N CYS A 35 -32.07 -10.15 2.74
CA CYS A 35 -33.25 -9.39 2.28
C CYS A 35 -33.69 -9.84 0.88
N PRO A 36 -34.95 -9.56 0.48
CA PRO A 36 -35.42 -9.81 -0.88
C PRO A 36 -34.54 -9.06 -1.91
N GLY A 37 -33.92 -9.81 -2.82
CA GLY A 37 -33.00 -9.25 -3.83
C GLY A 37 -31.54 -9.10 -3.37
N ALA A 38 -31.17 -9.61 -2.18
CA ALA A 38 -29.78 -9.65 -1.76
C ALA A 38 -28.94 -10.46 -2.75
N THR A 39 -27.82 -9.89 -3.20
CA THR A 39 -26.77 -10.67 -3.87
C THR A 39 -26.10 -11.59 -2.84
N PRO A 40 -25.77 -12.84 -3.21
CA PRO A 40 -24.97 -13.73 -2.35
C PRO A 40 -23.69 -13.00 -1.93
N PRO A 41 -23.17 -13.23 -0.71
CA PRO A 41 -21.98 -12.54 -0.23
C PRO A 41 -20.84 -12.69 -1.25
N LEU A 42 -20.16 -11.56 -1.54
CA LEU A 42 -18.83 -11.59 -2.13
C LEU A 42 -18.01 -12.58 -1.31
N LYS A 43 -17.45 -13.62 -1.96
CA LYS A 43 -16.54 -14.55 -1.29
C LYS A 43 -15.37 -13.74 -0.75
N SER A 44 -15.41 -13.51 0.57
CA SER A 44 -14.46 -12.82 1.45
C SER A 44 -14.63 -11.29 1.51
N PRO A 45 -14.99 -10.71 2.68
CA PRO A 45 -14.50 -9.36 3.02
C PRO A 45 -12.97 -9.38 3.13
N PRO A 46 -12.26 -8.23 3.05
CA PRO A 46 -10.84 -8.18 3.38
C PRO A 46 -10.66 -8.79 4.77
N SER A 47 -9.86 -9.86 4.83
CA SER A 47 -9.62 -10.63 6.04
C SER A 47 -9.33 -9.68 7.20
N LYS A 48 -10.07 -9.82 8.31
CA LYS A 48 -9.62 -9.30 9.60
C LYS A 48 -8.15 -9.71 9.74
N ALA A 49 -7.28 -8.75 10.03
CA ALA A 49 -5.90 -9.02 10.34
C ALA A 49 -5.88 -10.01 11.51
N ALA A 50 -5.58 -11.27 11.20
CA ALA A 50 -5.42 -12.30 12.21
C ALA A 50 -4.16 -11.94 13.00
N THR A 51 -4.33 -11.66 14.29
CA THR A 51 -3.24 -11.61 15.24
C THR A 51 -2.63 -13.01 15.31
N ARG A 52 -1.55 -13.23 14.57
CA ARG A 52 -0.80 -14.48 14.57
C ARG A 52 0.36 -14.32 15.55
N SER A 53 0.19 -14.80 16.78
CA SER A 53 1.30 -15.04 17.70
C SER A 53 1.64 -16.53 17.70
N ASP A 54 2.88 -16.80 17.31
CA ASP A 54 3.79 -17.88 17.73
C ASP A 54 3.36 -19.35 17.63
N THR A 55 3.92 -20.06 16.65
CA THR A 55 5.02 -21.02 16.85
C THR A 55 5.47 -21.57 15.48
N LEU A 56 6.63 -21.13 14.99
CA LEU A 56 7.33 -21.74 13.86
C LEU A 56 8.45 -22.61 14.44
N ALA A 57 8.17 -23.91 14.56
CA ALA A 57 9.20 -24.91 14.65
C ALA A 57 9.47 -25.44 13.23
N ASP A 58 10.75 -25.50 12.89
CA ASP A 58 11.31 -25.83 11.59
C ASP A 58 10.75 -27.14 10.99
N ILE A 59 10.04 -26.98 9.88
CA ILE A 59 9.94 -28.01 8.83
C ILE A 59 10.51 -27.35 7.59
N ALA A 60 11.80 -27.56 7.32
CA ALA A 60 12.43 -27.18 6.07
C ALA A 60 11.81 -28.03 4.95
N LEU A 61 10.80 -27.48 4.29
CA LEU A 61 10.34 -27.99 3.00
C LEU A 61 11.50 -27.90 2.01
N PRO A 62 11.75 -28.94 1.19
CA PRO A 62 12.80 -28.88 0.18
C PRO A 62 12.54 -27.67 -0.74
N GLU A 63 13.57 -26.84 -0.93
CA GLU A 63 13.49 -25.71 -1.85
C GLU A 63 13.03 -26.22 -3.22
N PRO A 64 11.92 -25.70 -3.77
CA PRO A 64 11.48 -26.10 -5.10
C PRO A 64 12.61 -25.80 -6.09
N SER A 65 13.03 -26.81 -6.85
CA SER A 65 14.06 -26.65 -7.88
C SER A 65 13.58 -25.60 -8.89
N ILE A 66 14.16 -24.40 -8.81
CA ILE A 66 13.89 -23.32 -9.75
C ILE A 66 14.24 -23.84 -11.15
N PRO A 67 13.29 -23.91 -12.10
CA PRO A 67 13.62 -24.29 -13.47
C PRO A 67 14.73 -23.35 -13.98
N PRO A 68 15.70 -23.84 -14.75
CA PRO A 68 16.84 -23.04 -15.16
C PRO A 68 16.35 -21.77 -15.88
N GLY A 69 16.64 -20.61 -15.28
CA GLY A 69 16.30 -19.33 -15.87
C GLY A 69 17.02 -19.09 -17.21
N PRO A 70 16.64 -18.05 -17.97
CA PRO A 70 17.30 -17.73 -19.22
C PRO A 70 18.82 -17.52 -19.03
N PRO A 71 19.68 -17.92 -19.99
CA PRO A 71 21.12 -17.75 -19.86
C PRO A 71 21.53 -16.29 -19.63
N ARG A 72 22.39 -16.05 -18.64
CA ARG A 72 22.85 -14.70 -18.26
C ARG A 72 23.45 -13.91 -19.44
N ALA A 73 24.11 -14.60 -20.37
CA ALA A 73 24.75 -14.02 -21.56
C ALA A 73 23.77 -13.36 -22.56
N LEU A 74 22.46 -13.59 -22.43
CA LEU A 74 21.45 -12.95 -23.28
C LEU A 74 21.40 -11.43 -23.10
N ALA A 75 21.64 -10.95 -21.89
CA ALA A 75 21.62 -9.52 -21.55
C ALA A 75 22.99 -8.84 -21.69
N ALA A 76 24.06 -9.59 -21.96
CA ALA A 76 25.41 -9.04 -22.04
C ALA A 76 25.53 -8.04 -23.22
N GLY A 77 25.69 -6.76 -22.91
CA GLY A 77 25.73 -5.68 -23.89
C GLY A 77 24.41 -5.42 -24.63
N ALA A 78 23.31 -6.00 -24.16
CA ALA A 78 21.99 -5.77 -24.73
C ALA A 78 21.27 -4.60 -24.04
N GLU A 79 20.52 -3.83 -24.82
CA GLU A 79 19.46 -2.96 -24.32
C GLU A 79 18.27 -3.83 -23.90
N ILE A 80 17.70 -3.58 -22.74
CA ILE A 80 16.51 -4.28 -22.25
C ILE A 80 15.29 -3.41 -22.50
N VAL A 81 14.37 -3.93 -23.29
CA VAL A 81 13.13 -3.26 -23.66
C VAL A 81 11.96 -4.04 -23.05
N LEU A 82 11.14 -3.38 -22.24
CA LEU A 82 9.95 -3.98 -21.64
C LEU A 82 8.69 -3.42 -22.29
N VAL A 83 7.82 -4.31 -22.80
CA VAL A 83 6.46 -3.99 -23.23
C VAL A 83 5.52 -4.75 -22.32
N SER A 84 4.59 -4.05 -21.65
CA SER A 84 3.66 -4.72 -20.76
C SER A 84 2.31 -4.02 -20.63
N GLY A 85 1.25 -4.78 -20.34
CA GLY A 85 -0.08 -4.23 -20.20
C GLY A 85 -1.09 -5.17 -19.57
N TYR A 86 -2.32 -4.69 -19.37
CA TYR A 86 -3.39 -5.54 -18.83
C TYR A 86 -4.01 -6.38 -19.97
N GLU A 87 -4.44 -5.72 -21.03
CA GLU A 87 -5.17 -6.34 -22.14
C GLU A 87 -4.75 -5.81 -23.51
N SER A 88 -5.35 -6.37 -24.57
CA SER A 88 -5.31 -5.84 -25.94
C SER A 88 -6.66 -6.09 -26.61
N GLU A 89 -7.22 -5.07 -27.26
CA GLU A 89 -8.52 -5.17 -27.95
C GLU A 89 -8.58 -6.33 -28.96
N THR A 90 -7.46 -6.65 -29.60
CA THR A 90 -7.42 -7.66 -30.68
C THR A 90 -6.79 -8.98 -30.25
N ARG A 91 -6.28 -9.05 -29.00
CA ARG A 91 -5.37 -10.11 -28.52
C ARG A 91 -4.11 -10.31 -29.37
N GLN A 92 -3.86 -9.48 -30.35
CA GLN A 92 -2.65 -9.47 -31.18
C GLN A 92 -1.94 -8.13 -31.03
N VAL A 93 -0.65 -8.18 -30.71
CA VAL A 93 0.17 -6.97 -30.60
C VAL A 93 1.42 -7.13 -31.44
N ARG A 94 1.62 -6.19 -32.36
CA ARG A 94 2.84 -6.07 -33.15
C ARG A 94 3.84 -5.16 -32.44
N VAL A 95 5.07 -5.64 -32.24
CA VAL A 95 6.17 -4.87 -31.67
C VAL A 95 7.21 -4.64 -32.77
N ASP A 96 7.28 -3.42 -33.29
CA ASP A 96 8.29 -3.01 -34.25
C ASP A 96 9.52 -2.49 -33.51
N LEU A 97 10.63 -3.22 -33.62
CA LEU A 97 11.90 -2.88 -32.98
C LEU A 97 12.89 -2.33 -34.00
N ASP A 98 13.13 -1.02 -33.99
CA ASP A 98 14.11 -0.38 -34.86
C ASP A 98 15.24 0.25 -34.05
N ARG A 99 16.20 -0.59 -33.66
CA ARG A 99 17.37 -0.26 -32.86
C ARG A 99 18.64 -0.59 -33.67
N PRO A 100 18.96 0.20 -34.72
CA PRO A 100 20.04 -0.13 -35.65
C PRO A 100 21.40 -0.20 -34.95
N GLY A 101 22.14 -1.29 -35.18
CA GLY A 101 23.44 -1.55 -34.58
C GLY A 101 23.38 -1.95 -33.10
N LYS A 102 22.18 -2.06 -32.51
CA LYS A 102 21.99 -2.42 -31.11
C LYS A 102 21.59 -3.87 -30.97
N ARG A 103 22.05 -4.45 -29.86
CA ARG A 103 21.62 -5.73 -29.36
C ARG A 103 20.48 -5.51 -28.37
N VAL A 104 19.36 -6.21 -28.53
CA VAL A 104 18.14 -5.99 -27.75
C VAL A 104 17.68 -7.29 -27.09
N LEU A 105 17.39 -7.24 -25.80
CA LEU A 105 16.62 -8.26 -25.08
C LEU A 105 15.21 -7.71 -24.87
N LEU A 106 14.23 -8.32 -25.53
CA LEU A 106 12.83 -7.90 -25.42
C LEU A 106 12.13 -8.70 -24.32
N VAL A 107 11.39 -8.01 -23.45
CA VAL A 107 10.59 -8.58 -22.37
C VAL A 107 9.13 -8.21 -22.63
N LEU A 108 8.27 -9.22 -22.67
CA LEU A 108 6.84 -9.09 -22.95
C LEU A 108 6.03 -9.66 -21.78
N SER A 109 5.07 -8.90 -21.26
CA SER A 109 4.22 -9.40 -20.17
C SER A 109 2.81 -8.81 -20.23
N SER A 110 1.78 -9.63 -20.01
CA SER A 110 0.41 -9.16 -19.97
C SER A 110 -0.47 -9.94 -18.99
N TYR A 111 -1.55 -9.33 -18.51
CA TYR A 111 -2.53 -10.03 -17.67
C TYR A 111 -3.39 -11.01 -18.49
N HIS A 112 -3.87 -10.58 -19.65
CA HIS A 112 -4.55 -11.42 -20.63
C HIS A 112 -3.56 -12.04 -21.65
N ALA A 113 -3.94 -13.18 -22.22
CA ALA A 113 -3.17 -13.86 -23.25
C ALA A 113 -3.09 -12.98 -24.51
N ILE A 114 -1.85 -12.74 -24.97
CA ILE A 114 -1.57 -11.96 -26.18
C ILE A 114 -0.71 -12.76 -27.14
N ASP A 115 -1.07 -12.71 -28.41
CA ASP A 115 -0.29 -13.16 -29.56
C ASP A 115 0.64 -12.04 -30.02
N TRP A 116 1.91 -12.15 -29.66
CA TRP A 116 2.93 -11.16 -29.95
C TRP A 116 3.59 -11.41 -31.31
N LEU A 117 3.61 -10.40 -32.17
CA LEU A 117 4.37 -10.38 -33.41
C LEU A 117 5.55 -9.40 -33.27
N VAL A 118 6.76 -9.92 -33.13
CA VAL A 118 7.98 -9.12 -32.98
C VAL A 118 8.67 -8.97 -34.33
N VAL A 119 8.85 -7.73 -34.77
CA VAL A 119 9.42 -7.37 -36.07
C VAL A 119 10.66 -6.49 -35.85
N PRO A 120 11.86 -7.07 -35.71
CA PRO A 120 13.09 -6.28 -35.65
C PRO A 120 13.46 -5.74 -37.04
N SER A 121 14.00 -4.51 -37.09
CA SER A 121 14.58 -3.96 -38.31
C SER A 121 15.85 -4.72 -38.70
N ALA A 122 16.25 -4.63 -39.98
CA ALA A 122 17.37 -5.41 -40.51
C ALA A 122 18.70 -5.21 -39.79
N ARG A 123 18.89 -4.07 -39.10
CA ARG A 123 20.10 -3.74 -38.34
C ARG A 123 19.95 -3.92 -36.83
N THR A 124 18.78 -4.37 -36.36
CA THR A 124 18.52 -4.65 -34.95
C THR A 124 18.87 -6.10 -34.64
N GLN A 125 19.74 -6.33 -33.67
CA GLN A 125 20.13 -7.67 -33.24
C GLN A 125 19.28 -8.09 -32.04
N LEU A 126 18.25 -8.91 -32.27
CA LEU A 126 17.42 -9.43 -31.19
C LEU A 126 18.12 -10.62 -30.50
N SER A 127 18.60 -10.42 -29.27
CA SER A 127 19.22 -11.48 -28.45
C SER A 127 18.26 -12.63 -28.18
N ALA A 128 17.06 -12.27 -27.71
CA ALA A 128 15.99 -13.17 -27.32
C ALA A 128 14.71 -12.38 -27.04
N VAL A 129 13.60 -13.09 -26.94
CA VAL A 129 12.34 -12.60 -26.40
C VAL A 129 11.99 -13.40 -25.15
N LEU A 130 11.91 -12.73 -24.01
CA LEU A 130 11.29 -13.26 -22.80
C LEU A 130 9.81 -12.90 -22.84
N TYR A 131 8.93 -13.85 -22.56
CA TYR A 131 7.51 -13.58 -22.51
C TYR A 131 6.83 -14.30 -21.36
N SER A 132 5.88 -13.63 -20.69
CA SER A 132 5.06 -14.28 -19.68
C SER A 132 4.11 -15.28 -20.35
N LYS A 133 4.36 -16.58 -20.18
CA LYS A 133 3.60 -17.63 -20.88
C LYS A 133 2.18 -17.73 -20.34
N THR A 134 2.04 -17.72 -19.03
CA THR A 134 0.76 -17.90 -18.35
C THR A 134 0.08 -16.55 -18.16
N ALA A 135 -1.11 -16.43 -18.72
CA ALA A 135 -2.02 -15.31 -18.50
C ALA A 135 -3.27 -15.79 -17.76
N SER A 136 -4.11 -14.85 -17.32
CA SER A 136 -5.34 -15.15 -16.58
C SER A 136 -6.36 -15.97 -17.38
N ASP A 137 -6.38 -15.80 -18.72
CA ASP A 137 -7.38 -16.37 -19.62
C ASP A 137 -6.78 -17.29 -20.71
N GLY A 138 -5.51 -17.70 -20.59
CA GLY A 138 -4.87 -18.62 -21.54
C GLY A 138 -3.35 -18.56 -21.57
N GLU A 139 -2.77 -19.04 -22.67
CA GLU A 139 -1.33 -18.95 -22.93
C GLU A 139 -1.02 -17.84 -23.94
N ALA A 140 -0.04 -16.99 -23.65
CA ALA A 140 0.49 -16.04 -24.62
C ALA A 140 1.37 -16.76 -25.66
N SER A 141 1.43 -16.23 -26.88
CA SER A 141 2.26 -16.78 -27.96
C SER A 141 3.18 -15.70 -28.55
N VAL A 142 4.34 -16.12 -29.09
CA VAL A 142 5.32 -15.18 -29.67
C VAL A 142 5.84 -15.67 -31.02
N LYS A 143 5.73 -14.80 -32.03
CA LYS A 143 6.36 -14.92 -33.35
C LYS A 143 7.47 -13.87 -33.45
N ALA A 144 8.74 -14.30 -33.46
CA ALA A 144 9.92 -13.42 -33.43
C ALA A 144 11.02 -13.82 -34.43
N GLY A 145 10.64 -14.33 -35.60
CA GLY A 145 11.58 -14.79 -36.62
C GLY A 145 12.54 -15.87 -36.09
N LYS A 146 13.85 -15.63 -36.24
CA LYS A 146 14.92 -16.55 -35.79
C LYS A 146 15.33 -16.37 -34.31
N ALA A 147 14.79 -15.36 -33.61
CA ALA A 147 15.21 -15.11 -32.24
C ALA A 147 14.73 -16.22 -31.28
N ALA A 148 15.58 -16.54 -30.30
CA ALA A 148 15.22 -17.46 -29.23
C ALA A 148 14.07 -16.88 -28.39
N ARG A 149 13.16 -17.75 -27.96
CA ARG A 149 11.98 -17.38 -27.18
C ARG A 149 12.02 -18.15 -25.86
N TYR A 150 11.94 -17.43 -24.75
CA TYR A 150 11.99 -18.00 -23.42
C TYR A 150 10.65 -17.73 -22.72
N PRO A 151 9.79 -18.76 -22.59
CA PRO A 151 8.63 -18.63 -21.72
C PRO A 151 9.10 -18.48 -20.28
N VAL A 152 8.64 -17.44 -19.61
CA VAL A 152 8.93 -17.16 -18.21
C VAL A 152 7.62 -16.92 -17.46
N THR A 153 7.68 -16.86 -16.14
CA THR A 153 6.58 -16.34 -15.30
C THR A 153 6.99 -14.96 -14.84
N LEU A 154 6.30 -13.94 -15.35
CA LEU A 154 6.47 -12.55 -14.93
C LEU A 154 5.10 -11.97 -14.62
N PRO A 155 4.96 -11.10 -13.61
CA PRO A 155 3.75 -10.32 -13.46
C PRO A 155 3.68 -9.30 -14.61
N TYR A 156 2.53 -8.65 -14.78
CA TYR A 156 2.36 -7.57 -15.75
C TYR A 156 2.43 -6.22 -15.04
N SER A 157 2.83 -5.17 -15.75
CA SER A 157 2.69 -3.81 -15.25
C SER A 157 2.50 -2.84 -16.41
N TYR A 158 1.53 -1.94 -16.29
CA TYR A 158 1.36 -0.84 -17.24
C TYR A 158 1.90 0.50 -16.71
N GLU A 159 2.38 0.56 -15.46
CA GLU A 159 3.01 1.74 -14.85
C GLU A 159 4.41 1.38 -14.32
N ALA A 160 5.36 2.32 -14.40
CA ALA A 160 6.70 2.13 -13.80
C ALA A 160 6.69 2.33 -12.27
N ASP A 161 5.69 3.08 -11.77
CA ASP A 161 5.40 3.23 -10.34
C ASP A 161 4.42 2.15 -9.86
N ASN A 162 4.81 0.88 -9.98
CA ASN A 162 3.96 -0.26 -9.61
C ASN A 162 4.79 -1.42 -9.04
N LYS A 163 4.26 -2.13 -8.03
CA LYS A 163 4.93 -3.29 -7.41
C LYS A 163 5.30 -4.39 -8.38
N HIS A 164 4.45 -4.71 -9.36
CA HIS A 164 4.74 -5.71 -10.37
C HIS A 164 5.89 -5.28 -11.29
N PHE A 165 6.01 -3.99 -11.61
CA PHE A 165 7.18 -3.49 -12.33
C PHE A 165 8.47 -3.72 -11.54
N VAL A 166 8.46 -3.46 -10.23
CA VAL A 166 9.61 -3.76 -9.34
C VAL A 166 9.93 -5.26 -9.34
N GLN A 167 8.92 -6.12 -9.29
CA GLN A 167 9.10 -7.57 -9.36
C GLN A 167 9.72 -8.02 -10.70
N ILE A 168 9.27 -7.47 -11.83
CA ILE A 168 9.89 -7.73 -13.14
C ILE A 168 11.38 -7.35 -13.09
N LEU A 169 11.72 -6.16 -12.59
CA LEU A 169 13.12 -5.74 -12.45
C LEU A 169 13.92 -6.65 -11.50
N ALA A 170 13.31 -7.14 -10.42
CA ALA A 170 13.95 -8.09 -9.52
C ALA A 170 14.26 -9.43 -10.21
N HIS A 171 13.34 -9.95 -11.04
CA HIS A 171 13.58 -11.13 -11.86
C HIS A 171 14.71 -10.90 -12.89
N LEU A 172 14.69 -9.78 -13.59
CA LEU A 172 15.76 -9.41 -14.53
C LEU A 172 17.11 -9.27 -13.82
N ASN A 173 17.13 -8.72 -12.61
CA ASN A 173 18.34 -8.63 -11.81
C ASN A 173 18.83 -10.02 -11.38
N GLY A 174 17.94 -10.91 -10.96
CA GLY A 174 18.27 -12.29 -10.61
C GLY A 174 18.83 -13.10 -11.79
N TRP A 175 18.25 -12.97 -12.98
CA TRP A 175 18.70 -13.71 -14.17
C TRP A 175 19.95 -13.11 -14.82
N PHE A 176 20.02 -11.78 -14.88
CA PHE A 176 20.99 -11.08 -15.72
C PHE A 176 21.99 -10.21 -14.95
N GLY A 177 21.74 -9.91 -13.68
CA GLY A 177 22.44 -8.87 -12.93
C GLY A 177 22.12 -7.47 -13.45
N ARG A 178 20.91 -7.27 -13.99
CA ARG A 178 20.44 -6.00 -14.56
C ARG A 178 19.32 -5.45 -13.69
N SER A 179 19.60 -4.34 -13.02
CA SER A 179 18.67 -3.66 -12.11
C SER A 179 17.87 -2.56 -12.78
N SER A 180 17.89 -2.44 -14.11
CA SER A 180 17.13 -1.44 -14.86
C SER A 180 16.76 -1.94 -16.26
N VAL A 181 15.77 -1.28 -16.86
CA VAL A 181 15.45 -1.40 -18.29
C VAL A 181 15.82 -0.10 -19.01
N ASP A 182 16.11 -0.22 -20.31
CA ASP A 182 16.47 0.90 -21.18
C ASP A 182 15.22 1.56 -21.81
N SER A 183 14.12 0.81 -21.93
CA SER A 183 12.80 1.33 -22.33
C SER A 183 11.66 0.59 -21.65
N PHE A 184 10.57 1.31 -21.34
CA PHE A 184 9.32 0.73 -20.86
C PHE A 184 8.11 1.29 -21.61
N HIS A 185 7.36 0.40 -22.24
CA HIS A 185 6.11 0.70 -22.92
C HIS A 185 4.96 -0.02 -22.20
N GLY A 186 4.44 0.64 -21.17
CA GLY A 186 3.30 0.21 -20.36
C GLY A 186 1.98 0.83 -20.85
N ALA A 187 0.92 0.04 -20.96
CA ALA A 187 -0.44 0.56 -21.17
C ALA A 187 -1.49 -0.38 -20.58
N TYR A 188 -2.59 0.14 -20.01
CA TYR A 188 -3.69 -0.70 -19.54
C TYR A 188 -4.23 -1.55 -20.71
N SER A 189 -4.66 -0.89 -21.79
CA SER A 189 -4.96 -1.55 -23.07
C SER A 189 -3.83 -1.28 -24.05
N LEU A 190 -3.14 -2.34 -24.46
CA LEU A 190 -2.03 -2.29 -25.41
C LEU A 190 -2.53 -1.98 -26.81
N ALA A 191 -1.89 -1.00 -27.45
CA ALA A 191 -2.12 -0.68 -28.85
C ALA A 191 -1.80 -1.90 -29.74
N ARG A 192 -2.50 -2.02 -30.87
CA ARG A 192 -2.25 -3.07 -31.89
C ARG A 192 -0.81 -3.09 -32.37
N GLN A 193 -0.13 -1.94 -32.32
CA GLN A 193 1.26 -1.76 -32.70
C GLN A 193 2.00 -0.90 -31.68
N VAL A 194 3.15 -1.39 -31.22
CA VAL A 194 4.10 -0.66 -30.38
C VAL A 194 5.40 -0.49 -31.17
N SER A 195 5.81 0.76 -31.40
CA SER A 195 7.03 1.09 -32.17
C SER A 195 8.13 1.60 -31.24
N ILE A 196 9.30 0.97 -31.29
CA ILE A 196 10.42 1.26 -30.39
C ILE A 196 11.66 1.57 -31.22
N ARG A 197 12.00 2.85 -31.30
CA ARG A 197 13.08 3.37 -32.17
C ARG A 197 14.29 3.88 -31.38
N GLN A 198 14.09 4.25 -30.12
CA GLN A 198 15.11 4.82 -29.24
C GLN A 198 14.90 4.34 -27.80
N PRO A 199 15.96 4.33 -26.95
CA PRO A 199 15.78 4.05 -25.55
C PRO A 199 15.03 5.22 -24.89
N ASP A 200 14.43 4.99 -23.74
CA ASP A 200 13.85 6.07 -22.96
C ASP A 200 14.96 6.97 -22.41
N ALA A 201 14.63 8.25 -22.16
CA ALA A 201 15.54 9.12 -21.42
C ALA A 201 15.83 8.51 -20.03
N PRO A 202 17.03 8.71 -19.46
CA PRO A 202 17.35 8.20 -18.14
C PRO A 202 16.27 8.57 -17.12
N ASN A 203 15.60 7.56 -16.59
CA ASN A 203 14.48 7.74 -15.67
C ASN A 203 14.69 6.83 -14.46
N PRO A 204 14.85 7.39 -13.24
CA PRO A 204 15.01 6.61 -12.01
C PRO A 204 13.89 5.58 -11.79
N MET A 205 12.67 5.84 -12.31
CA MET A 205 11.54 4.91 -12.21
C MET A 205 11.79 3.59 -12.96
N LEU A 206 12.65 3.59 -13.99
CA LEU A 206 13.01 2.41 -14.78
C LEU A 206 14.12 1.57 -14.15
N THR A 207 14.50 1.88 -12.90
CA THR A 207 15.49 1.14 -12.11
C THR A 207 14.82 0.42 -10.95
N LEU A 208 15.45 -0.62 -10.41
CA LEU A 208 14.97 -1.38 -9.25
C LEU A 208 14.96 -0.51 -7.99
N GLN A 209 15.92 0.43 -7.91
CA GLN A 209 16.05 1.40 -6.85
C GLN A 209 14.87 2.40 -6.81
N GLY A 210 14.39 2.80 -7.98
CA GLY A 210 13.34 3.82 -8.11
C GLY A 210 13.88 5.25 -7.94
N PRO A 211 13.00 6.21 -7.62
CA PRO A 211 13.38 7.61 -7.47
C PRO A 211 14.27 7.81 -6.24
N ALA A 212 15.28 8.66 -6.39
CA ALA A 212 16.13 9.05 -5.28
C ALA A 212 15.38 10.00 -4.35
N ALA A 213 15.50 9.77 -3.04
CA ALA A 213 15.07 10.74 -2.04
C ALA A 213 15.97 11.98 -2.10
N GLN A 214 15.38 13.13 -1.78
CA GLN A 214 16.04 14.43 -1.77
C GLN A 214 16.18 14.91 -0.32
N ASN A 215 17.39 15.29 0.09
CA ASN A 215 17.58 15.93 1.38
C ASN A 215 16.94 17.31 1.36
N LEU A 216 16.02 17.56 2.30
CA LEU A 216 15.28 18.82 2.40
C LEU A 216 15.74 19.62 3.62
N PRO A 217 15.85 20.97 3.53
CA PRO A 217 16.14 21.84 4.67
C PRO A 217 14.89 22.07 5.55
N SER A 218 14.08 21.04 5.76
CA SER A 218 12.86 21.11 6.57
C SER A 218 13.18 21.04 8.06
N GLN A 219 12.39 21.75 8.85
CA GLN A 219 12.45 21.72 10.32
C GLN A 219 11.34 20.83 10.90
N LEU A 220 10.64 20.06 10.07
CA LEU A 220 9.59 19.17 10.52
C LEU A 220 10.19 17.97 11.25
N GLU A 221 10.02 17.99 12.58
CA GLU A 221 10.32 16.88 13.47
C GLU A 221 9.02 16.17 13.89
N PHE A 222 9.10 14.86 14.03
CA PHE A 222 8.02 14.01 14.52
C PHE A 222 8.59 12.80 15.26
N GLY A 223 7.75 12.05 15.95
CA GLY A 223 8.17 10.86 16.68
C GLY A 223 7.52 9.60 16.13
N LEU A 224 8.32 8.56 15.91
CA LEU A 224 7.84 7.22 15.59
C LEU A 224 8.02 6.30 16.78
N TRP A 225 7.00 5.49 17.09
CA TRP A 225 7.09 4.50 18.15
C TRP A 225 7.74 3.22 17.62
N ASN A 226 8.86 2.84 18.22
CA ASN A 226 9.53 1.58 17.89
C ASN A 226 8.80 0.36 18.51
N THR A 227 9.23 -0.84 18.15
CA THR A 227 8.68 -2.10 18.69
C THR A 227 8.83 -2.21 20.21
N GLU A 228 9.86 -1.58 20.78
CA GLU A 228 10.13 -1.46 22.22
C GLU A 228 9.30 -0.37 22.93
N GLN A 229 8.32 0.23 22.24
CA GLN A 229 7.48 1.32 22.75
C GLN A 229 8.29 2.55 23.19
N GLN A 230 9.42 2.82 22.56
CA GLN A 230 10.18 4.05 22.72
C GLN A 230 9.84 5.00 21.58
N LEU A 231 9.68 6.28 21.91
CA LEU A 231 9.49 7.32 20.92
C LEU A 231 10.85 7.69 20.35
N GLU A 232 11.08 7.35 19.09
CA GLU A 232 12.28 7.74 18.37
C GLU A 232 12.01 9.06 17.62
N PRO A 233 12.84 10.09 17.81
CA PRO A 233 12.73 11.33 17.06
C PRO A 233 13.15 11.13 15.60
N TRP A 234 12.37 11.69 14.71
CA TRP A 234 12.50 11.64 13.25
C TRP A 234 12.39 13.03 12.65
N THR A 235 13.10 13.20 11.53
CA THR A 235 12.85 14.29 10.58
C THR A 235 12.29 13.70 9.29
N VAL A 236 11.89 14.56 8.35
CA VAL A 236 11.54 14.11 7.00
C VAL A 236 12.69 13.43 6.24
N ASN A 237 13.94 13.64 6.65
CA ASN A 237 15.13 13.04 6.03
C ASN A 237 15.58 11.74 6.71
N GLY A 238 14.89 11.27 7.77
CA GLY A 238 15.24 10.04 8.48
C GLY A 238 15.30 10.18 10.00
N PRO A 239 15.67 9.10 10.72
CA PRO A 239 15.78 9.09 12.18
C PRO A 239 16.96 9.95 12.64
N HIS A 240 16.81 10.71 13.73
CA HIS A 240 17.92 11.52 14.29
C HIS A 240 19.12 10.65 14.71
N SER A 241 18.86 9.43 15.17
CA SER A 241 19.89 8.49 15.63
C SER A 241 20.73 7.92 14.48
N GLY A 242 20.25 8.02 13.23
CA GLY A 242 20.77 7.29 12.08
C GLY A 242 20.56 5.77 12.14
N ARG A 243 20.00 5.23 13.23
CA ARG A 243 19.80 3.78 13.41
C ARG A 243 18.46 3.37 12.82
N LYS A 244 18.45 2.29 12.04
CA LYS A 244 17.22 1.63 11.59
C LYS A 244 16.70 0.73 12.71
N GLN A 245 15.48 0.96 13.16
CA GLN A 245 14.81 0.15 14.19
C GLN A 245 13.53 -0.49 13.63
N GLY A 246 12.97 -1.43 14.38
CA GLY A 246 11.61 -1.91 14.14
C GLY A 246 10.60 -0.88 14.63
N TYR A 247 9.63 -0.50 13.80
CA TYR A 247 8.55 0.43 14.12
C TYR A 247 7.21 -0.31 14.20
N ARG A 248 6.30 0.22 15.02
CA ARG A 248 4.94 -0.33 15.10
C ARG A 248 4.10 0.18 13.94
N ASP A 249 3.14 -0.65 13.52
CA ASP A 249 2.11 -0.22 12.59
C ASP A 249 1.31 0.96 13.17
N ILE A 250 0.82 1.78 12.27
CA ILE A 250 0.38 3.15 12.45
C ILE A 250 -1.08 3.22 11.98
N GLY A 251 -1.96 3.75 12.84
CA GLY A 251 -3.36 3.97 12.48
C GLY A 251 -4.31 3.79 13.65
N LEU A 252 -4.24 2.66 14.35
CA LEU A 252 -5.18 2.35 15.45
C LEU A 252 -4.59 2.57 16.84
N GLN A 253 -3.60 3.46 16.93
CA GLN A 253 -3.03 3.92 18.18
C GLN A 253 -2.67 5.39 18.11
N THR A 254 -2.86 6.11 19.20
CA THR A 254 -2.36 7.48 19.40
C THR A 254 -1.88 7.66 20.83
N TRP A 255 -1.14 8.72 21.09
CA TRP A 255 -0.53 8.98 22.40
C TRP A 255 -0.89 10.37 22.87
N ASP A 256 -0.98 10.53 24.19
CA ASP A 256 -1.08 11.86 24.79
C ASP A 256 0.19 12.69 24.53
N GLU A 257 0.11 13.98 24.82
CA GLU A 257 1.23 14.91 24.62
C GLU A 257 2.49 14.56 25.43
N THR A 258 2.34 13.74 26.48
CA THR A 258 3.44 13.31 27.35
C THR A 258 4.07 11.98 26.94
N GLY A 259 3.45 11.22 26.03
CA GLY A 259 3.86 9.87 25.66
C GLY A 259 3.73 8.84 26.79
N LYS A 260 2.96 9.14 27.84
CA LYS A 260 2.75 8.25 29.00
C LYS A 260 1.47 7.44 28.87
N VAL A 261 0.50 7.95 28.12
CA VAL A 261 -0.81 7.33 27.93
C VAL A 261 -1.01 7.04 26.45
N MET A 262 -1.26 5.77 26.16
CA MET A 262 -1.62 5.30 24.82
C MET A 262 -3.13 5.10 24.73
N TYR A 263 -3.70 5.49 23.61
CA TYR A 263 -5.06 5.17 23.24
C TYR A 263 -5.02 4.20 22.06
N THR A 264 -5.64 3.04 22.22
CA THR A 264 -5.81 2.01 21.20
C THR A 264 -7.28 1.70 21.00
N LEU A 265 -7.60 0.90 20.01
CA LEU A 265 -8.93 0.34 19.87
C LEU A 265 -8.91 -1.18 19.97
N GLU A 266 -9.77 -1.73 20.82
CA GLU A 266 -9.89 -3.17 21.08
C GLU A 266 -11.36 -3.53 21.28
N ASN A 267 -11.84 -4.60 20.65
CA ASN A 267 -13.22 -5.07 20.77
C ASN A 267 -14.29 -3.96 20.59
N ASP A 268 -14.10 -3.10 19.58
CA ASP A 268 -14.96 -1.93 19.30
C ASP A 268 -15.00 -0.87 20.41
N GLN A 269 -14.02 -0.87 21.32
CA GLN A 269 -13.90 0.08 22.43
C GLN A 269 -12.59 0.84 22.36
N LEU A 270 -12.62 2.10 22.77
CA LEU A 270 -11.40 2.87 22.99
C LEU A 270 -10.74 2.39 24.28
N VAL A 271 -9.48 1.99 24.21
CA VAL A 271 -8.70 1.54 25.38
C VAL A 271 -7.63 2.57 25.70
N ARG A 272 -7.63 3.06 26.94
CA ARG A 272 -6.57 3.90 27.50
C ARG A 272 -5.61 3.01 28.29
N SER A 273 -4.33 3.05 27.94
CA SER A 273 -3.28 2.28 28.60
C SER A 273 -2.18 3.19 29.14
N GLU A 274 -1.88 3.10 30.43
CA GLU A 274 -0.77 3.80 31.06
C GLU A 274 0.53 2.99 30.90
N ARG A 275 1.55 3.58 30.27
CA ARG A 275 2.79 2.87 29.90
C ARG A 275 3.56 2.32 31.09
N ARG A 276 3.63 3.05 32.20
CA ARG A 276 4.46 2.67 33.37
C ARG A 276 3.77 1.66 34.28
N SER A 277 2.48 1.88 34.55
CA SER A 277 1.71 1.04 35.48
C SER A 277 1.13 -0.19 34.79
N GLY A 278 1.01 -0.16 33.45
CA GLY A 278 0.26 -1.15 32.69
C GLY A 278 -1.25 -1.09 32.95
N LYS A 279 -1.74 -0.05 33.66
CA LYS A 279 -3.16 0.13 33.95
C LYS A 279 -3.92 0.36 32.63
N ARG A 280 -5.04 -0.33 32.48
CA ARG A 280 -5.88 -0.27 31.28
C ARG A 280 -7.32 0.03 31.65
N GLU A 281 -7.95 0.92 30.89
CA GLU A 281 -9.35 1.30 31.02
C GLU A 281 -10.00 1.28 29.64
N SER A 282 -11.20 0.73 29.53
CA SER A 282 -11.93 0.63 28.26
C SER A 282 -13.17 1.50 28.29
N PHE A 283 -13.45 2.16 27.17
CA PHE A 283 -14.54 3.12 27.01
C PHE A 283 -15.40 2.69 25.83
N ALA A 284 -16.52 2.03 26.14
CA ALA A 284 -17.54 1.69 25.14
C ALA A 284 -18.22 2.96 24.60
N LEU A 285 -18.61 2.94 23.33
CA LEU A 285 -19.46 3.99 22.77
C LEU A 285 -20.82 4.02 23.48
N PRO A 286 -21.40 5.22 23.71
CA PRO A 286 -22.77 5.31 24.22
C PRO A 286 -23.75 4.64 23.27
N GLY A 287 -24.81 4.02 23.78
CA GLY A 287 -25.83 3.37 22.94
C GLY A 287 -26.60 4.32 22.01
N THR A 288 -26.49 5.63 22.22
CA THR A 288 -27.05 6.68 21.35
C THR A 288 -26.13 7.05 20.19
N PHE A 289 -24.90 6.55 20.16
CA PHE A 289 -23.97 6.78 19.06
C PHE A 289 -24.18 5.69 18.01
N PRO A 290 -23.91 5.99 16.73
CA PRO A 290 -23.80 4.95 15.72
C PRO A 290 -22.78 3.90 16.16
N ARG A 291 -23.07 2.64 15.83
CA ARG A 291 -22.16 1.54 16.13
C ARG A 291 -20.85 1.74 15.37
N LEU A 292 -19.73 1.52 16.05
CA LEU A 292 -18.43 1.47 15.38
C LEU A 292 -18.38 0.29 14.41
N SER A 293 -18.09 0.59 13.15
CA SER A 293 -17.94 -0.39 12.08
C SER A 293 -16.47 -0.80 11.92
N TRP A 294 -15.74 -0.17 10.99
CA TRP A 294 -14.34 -0.45 10.73
C TRP A 294 -13.49 0.74 11.15
N PRO A 295 -12.89 0.73 12.34
CA PRO A 295 -12.00 1.81 12.76
C PRO A 295 -10.80 1.91 11.82
N THR A 296 -10.40 3.13 11.48
CA THR A 296 -9.33 3.34 10.52
C THR A 296 -8.18 4.19 11.04
N ALA A 297 -8.47 5.22 11.85
CA ALA A 297 -7.42 6.10 12.36
C ALA A 297 -7.75 6.69 13.73
N LEU A 298 -6.71 6.99 14.51
CA LEU A 298 -6.78 7.72 15.78
C LEU A 298 -5.85 8.94 15.75
N ALA A 299 -6.29 10.06 16.31
CA ALA A 299 -5.46 11.24 16.57
C ALA A 299 -5.75 11.82 17.94
N TYR A 300 -4.75 12.46 18.53
CA TYR A 300 -4.88 13.15 19.81
C TYR A 300 -4.73 14.67 19.62
N ASP A 301 -5.80 15.42 19.92
CA ASP A 301 -5.79 16.88 19.99
C ASP A 301 -5.12 17.32 21.29
N THR A 302 -3.90 17.81 21.17
CA THR A 302 -3.06 18.24 22.29
C THR A 302 -3.52 19.54 22.95
N ARG A 303 -4.36 20.34 22.28
CA ARG A 303 -4.91 21.58 22.86
C ARG A 303 -6.13 21.32 23.72
N ARG A 304 -6.98 20.36 23.32
CA ARG A 304 -8.27 20.08 23.96
C ARG A 304 -8.29 18.77 24.73
N HIS A 305 -7.25 17.94 24.60
CA HIS A 305 -7.17 16.59 25.14
C HIS A 305 -8.33 15.73 24.64
N ILE A 306 -8.51 15.73 23.32
CA ILE A 306 -9.54 14.95 22.64
C ILE A 306 -8.88 13.86 21.81
N VAL A 307 -9.27 12.61 22.03
CA VAL A 307 -8.97 11.50 21.13
C VAL A 307 -10.05 11.47 20.06
N THR A 308 -9.65 11.57 18.80
CA THR A 308 -10.55 11.47 17.66
C THR A 308 -10.31 10.15 16.95
N LEU A 309 -11.38 9.40 16.72
CA LEU A 309 -11.40 8.10 16.05
C LEU A 309 -12.18 8.22 14.74
N SER A 310 -11.60 7.84 13.61
CA SER A 310 -12.33 7.66 12.36
C SER A 310 -12.74 6.21 12.14
N SER A 311 -13.88 6.01 11.49
CA SER A 311 -14.32 4.71 10.99
C SER A 311 -14.74 4.76 9.52
N LEU A 312 -14.61 3.61 8.88
CA LEU A 312 -15.05 3.24 7.54
C LEU A 312 -16.35 2.44 7.61
N GLY A 313 -17.20 2.55 6.59
CA GLY A 313 -18.45 1.79 6.44
C GLY A 313 -19.69 2.67 6.61
N GLY A 314 -20.66 2.51 5.70
CA GLY A 314 -21.74 3.49 5.53
C GLY A 314 -21.14 4.83 5.08
N GLU A 315 -21.54 5.93 5.71
CA GLU A 315 -21.01 7.28 5.44
C GLU A 315 -19.64 7.57 6.06
N GLY A 316 -19.10 6.68 6.89
CA GLY A 316 -17.89 6.97 7.68
C GLY A 316 -18.14 8.01 8.79
N LEU A 317 -17.50 7.84 9.94
CA LEU A 317 -17.75 8.69 11.11
C LEU A 317 -16.47 9.07 11.84
N LEU A 318 -16.45 10.28 12.42
CA LEU A 318 -15.45 10.74 13.39
C LEU A 318 -16.08 10.80 14.77
N TYR A 319 -15.56 10.04 15.72
CA TYR A 319 -15.97 10.04 17.12
C TYR A 319 -14.97 10.82 17.96
N ARG A 320 -15.45 11.64 18.89
CA ARG A 320 -14.59 12.45 19.76
C ARG A 320 -14.73 12.02 21.22
N PHE A 321 -13.60 11.76 21.85
CA PHE A 321 -13.51 11.31 23.24
C PHE A 321 -12.66 12.29 24.05
N ASN A 322 -13.20 12.83 25.14
CA ASN A 322 -12.47 13.71 26.04
C ASN A 322 -11.60 12.89 26.99
N ALA A 323 -10.29 12.92 26.76
CA ALA A 323 -9.29 12.14 27.49
C ALA A 323 -9.25 12.45 28.98
N ARG A 324 -9.51 13.71 29.37
CA ARG A 324 -9.47 14.16 30.78
C ARG A 324 -10.67 13.66 31.58
N SER A 325 -11.86 13.78 31.02
CA SER A 325 -13.10 13.39 31.69
C SER A 325 -13.47 11.92 31.51
N GLY A 326 -12.83 11.22 30.55
CA GLY A 326 -13.13 9.83 30.24
C GLY A 326 -14.51 9.66 29.58
N LYS A 327 -14.97 10.64 28.81
CA LYS A 327 -16.32 10.67 28.23
C LYS A 327 -16.28 10.92 26.73
N TRP A 328 -17.14 10.20 26.00
CA TRP A 328 -17.47 10.52 24.62
C TRP A 328 -18.20 11.86 24.54
N LEU A 329 -17.82 12.69 23.57
CA LEU A 329 -18.37 14.02 23.36
C LEU A 329 -19.50 13.96 22.34
N ASP A 330 -19.18 13.53 21.12
CA ASP A 330 -20.10 13.42 19.99
C ASP A 330 -19.45 12.65 18.83
N TYR A 331 -20.14 12.63 17.69
CA TYR A 331 -19.65 12.12 16.42
C TYR A 331 -19.96 13.10 15.27
N ARG A 332 -19.28 12.94 14.13
CA ARG A 332 -19.50 13.69 12.88
C ARG A 332 -19.49 12.74 11.69
N SER A 333 -20.36 13.00 10.72
CA SER A 333 -20.29 12.36 9.40
C SER A 333 -18.99 12.75 8.69
N LEU A 334 -18.40 11.77 8.03
CA LEU A 334 -17.32 11.97 7.07
C LEU A 334 -17.82 12.11 5.64
N ASP A 335 -19.13 12.01 5.39
CA ASP A 335 -19.74 12.13 4.06
C ASP A 335 -19.06 11.20 3.03
N ASN A 336 -18.91 9.93 3.39
CA ASN A 336 -18.22 8.87 2.65
C ASN A 336 -16.71 9.11 2.45
N LEU A 337 -16.08 10.00 3.23
CA LEU A 337 -14.63 10.16 3.22
C LEU A 337 -13.94 9.07 4.04
N ASP A 338 -13.30 8.15 3.35
CA ASP A 338 -12.55 7.06 3.96
C ASP A 338 -11.15 7.52 4.36
N LEU A 339 -10.95 7.81 5.65
CA LEU A 339 -9.64 8.20 6.18
C LEU A 339 -8.85 6.96 6.60
N ASN A 340 -7.64 6.79 6.10
CA ASN A 340 -6.70 5.72 6.47
C ASN A 340 -5.67 6.16 7.52
N ALA A 341 -5.53 7.47 7.74
CA ALA A 341 -4.76 8.03 8.85
C ALA A 341 -5.32 9.39 9.25
N LEU A 342 -5.02 9.80 10.48
CA LEU A 342 -5.47 11.04 11.08
C LEU A 342 -4.35 11.62 11.94
N SER A 343 -4.16 12.93 11.87
CA SER A 343 -3.20 13.69 12.65
C SER A 343 -3.83 14.98 13.14
N TYR A 344 -3.42 15.49 14.29
CA TYR A 344 -3.83 16.81 14.76
C TYR A 344 -2.69 17.80 14.60
N ASP A 345 -2.95 18.88 13.87
CA ASP A 345 -2.02 19.98 13.64
C ASP A 345 -2.28 21.08 14.68
N ALA A 346 -1.51 21.05 15.76
CA ALA A 346 -1.64 22.01 16.85
C ALA A 346 -1.26 23.45 16.46
N LYS A 347 -0.53 23.68 15.36
CA LYS A 347 -0.20 25.04 14.92
C LYS A 347 -1.38 25.68 14.21
N ALA A 348 -2.01 24.95 13.29
CA ALA A 348 -3.17 25.41 12.51
C ALA A 348 -4.52 25.11 13.19
N ASP A 349 -4.52 24.44 14.33
CA ASP A 349 -5.71 24.07 15.11
C ASP A 349 -6.76 23.31 14.31
N ARG A 350 -6.33 22.21 13.69
CA ARG A 350 -7.15 21.42 12.77
C ARG A 350 -6.70 19.97 12.76
N TYR A 351 -7.55 19.07 12.29
CA TYR A 351 -7.14 17.71 11.94
C TYR A 351 -6.77 17.63 10.46
N MET A 352 -5.90 16.67 10.16
CA MET A 352 -5.58 16.27 8.81
C MET A 352 -5.74 14.77 8.68
N GLY A 353 -6.38 14.33 7.61
CA GLY A 353 -6.51 12.93 7.26
C GLY A 353 -5.79 12.59 5.96
N TRP A 354 -5.41 11.33 5.81
CA TRP A 354 -5.02 10.73 4.53
C TRP A 354 -6.14 9.82 4.07
N SER A 355 -6.75 10.09 2.91
CA SER A 355 -7.89 9.30 2.43
C SER A 355 -7.47 8.06 1.64
N SER A 356 -8.39 7.10 1.46
CA SER A 356 -8.22 5.91 0.60
C SER A 356 -8.02 6.23 -0.88
N GLU A 357 -8.41 7.43 -1.31
CA GLU A 357 -8.23 7.93 -2.68
C GLU A 357 -6.89 8.64 -2.90
N GLY A 358 -6.09 8.77 -1.85
CA GLY A 358 -4.79 9.43 -1.90
C GLY A 358 -4.87 10.96 -1.85
N SER A 359 -5.77 11.46 -1.01
CA SER A 359 -5.94 12.89 -0.74
C SER A 359 -5.59 13.26 0.69
N LEU A 360 -5.05 14.47 0.88
CA LEU A 360 -5.04 15.11 2.19
C LEU A 360 -6.41 15.75 2.44
N VAL A 361 -7.03 15.37 3.55
CA VAL A 361 -8.34 15.87 3.99
C VAL A 361 -8.11 16.81 5.18
N PHE A 362 -8.64 18.03 5.11
CA PHE A 362 -8.47 19.04 6.14
C PHE A 362 -9.78 19.22 6.87
N LEU A 363 -9.76 19.04 8.19
CA LEU A 363 -10.94 19.13 9.04
C LEU A 363 -10.68 20.17 10.11
N SER A 364 -11.66 21.03 10.43
CA SER A 364 -11.53 21.96 11.56
C SER A 364 -11.33 21.20 12.88
N HIS A 365 -10.94 21.88 13.96
CA HIS A 365 -10.93 21.28 15.30
C HIS A 365 -12.30 20.73 15.76
N ALA A 366 -13.39 21.14 15.10
CA ALA A 366 -14.74 20.62 15.32
C ALA A 366 -15.08 19.43 14.41
N CYS A 367 -14.09 18.88 13.70
CA CYS A 367 -14.22 17.80 12.73
C CYS A 367 -15.15 18.12 11.56
N GLN A 368 -15.23 19.40 11.15
CA GLN A 368 -15.95 19.80 9.94
C GLN A 368 -14.99 19.82 8.75
N LEU A 369 -15.42 19.23 7.63
CA LEU A 369 -14.64 19.26 6.38
C LEU A 369 -14.40 20.69 5.93
N GLN A 370 -13.13 21.04 5.71
CA GLN A 370 -12.72 22.34 5.19
C GLN A 370 -12.32 22.24 3.72
N THR A 371 -11.44 21.30 3.38
CA THR A 371 -10.99 21.08 2.01
C THR A 371 -10.35 19.70 1.85
N THR A 372 -10.25 19.23 0.61
CA THR A 372 -9.58 17.99 0.23
C THR A 372 -8.62 18.29 -0.92
N ARG A 373 -7.42 17.72 -0.88
CA ARG A 373 -6.42 17.88 -1.94
C ARG A 373 -5.82 16.54 -2.31
N ARG A 374 -6.07 16.08 -3.54
CA ARG A 374 -5.46 14.89 -4.10
C ARG A 374 -3.97 15.12 -4.33
N ILE A 375 -3.11 14.30 -3.71
CA ILE A 375 -1.65 14.41 -3.83
C ILE A 375 -0.97 13.11 -4.23
N LEU A 376 -1.74 12.02 -4.44
CA LEU A 376 -1.22 10.71 -4.79
C LEU A 376 -0.21 10.74 -5.93
N ASP A 377 -0.51 11.50 -7.00
CA ASP A 377 0.32 11.58 -8.20
C ASP A 377 1.63 12.38 -7.97
N GLN A 378 1.78 13.02 -6.82
CA GLN A 378 3.00 13.71 -6.39
C GLN A 378 3.90 12.82 -5.52
N LEU A 379 3.41 11.69 -5.03
CA LEU A 379 4.16 10.77 -4.15
C LEU A 379 5.04 9.84 -4.98
N SER A 380 6.09 10.39 -5.59
CA SER A 380 7.01 9.63 -6.44
C SER A 380 7.51 8.35 -5.75
N GLY A 381 7.32 7.22 -6.42
CA GLY A 381 7.73 5.90 -5.94
C GLY A 381 6.76 5.24 -4.95
N PHE A 382 5.60 5.83 -4.67
CA PHE A 382 4.60 5.25 -3.76
C PHE A 382 3.95 3.99 -4.33
N GLY A 383 3.64 3.98 -5.63
CA GLY A 383 3.05 2.84 -6.32
C GLY A 383 3.98 1.63 -6.41
N ARG A 384 5.31 1.81 -6.29
CA ARG A 384 6.30 0.73 -6.30
C ARG A 384 6.12 -0.37 -5.24
N GLY A 385 5.28 -0.15 -4.22
CA GLY A 385 5.05 -1.12 -3.17
C GLY A 385 3.62 -1.66 -3.09
N TYR A 386 2.76 -1.37 -4.07
CA TYR A 386 1.47 -2.06 -4.21
C TYR A 386 1.01 -2.12 -5.68
N ASP A 387 0.03 -2.95 -5.99
CA ASP A 387 -0.60 -2.98 -7.31
C ASP A 387 -1.86 -2.11 -7.36
N ARG A 388 -1.76 -0.93 -7.96
CA ARG A 388 -2.85 0.06 -8.00
C ARG A 388 -4.08 -0.52 -8.73
N GLY A 389 -5.22 -0.50 -8.05
CA GLY A 389 -6.51 -0.99 -8.57
C GLY A 389 -6.79 -2.46 -8.24
N ASN A 390 -5.77 -3.25 -7.88
CA ASN A 390 -5.92 -4.66 -7.51
C ASN A 390 -5.60 -4.93 -6.03
N GLU A 391 -4.81 -4.07 -5.41
CA GLU A 391 -4.48 -4.11 -3.98
C GLU A 391 -5.03 -2.87 -3.26
N SER A 392 -5.30 -3.02 -1.96
CA SER A 392 -5.63 -1.87 -1.11
C SER A 392 -4.42 -0.94 -1.01
N MET A 393 -4.67 0.37 -1.08
CA MET A 393 -3.60 1.36 -0.96
C MET A 393 -2.88 1.22 0.38
N PRO A 394 -1.52 1.24 0.41
CA PRO A 394 -0.76 1.21 1.64
C PRO A 394 -1.17 2.33 2.59
N ARG A 395 -1.23 2.00 3.88
CA ARG A 395 -1.43 2.99 4.93
C ARG A 395 -0.19 3.86 5.06
N LEU A 396 -0.43 5.14 5.34
CA LEU A 396 0.61 6.13 5.62
C LEU A 396 0.35 6.72 7.00
N ALA A 397 1.39 6.95 7.79
CA ALA A 397 1.27 7.77 8.98
C ALA A 397 1.37 9.22 8.54
N LEU A 398 0.69 10.06 9.29
CA LEU A 398 0.59 11.46 8.99
C LEU A 398 1.06 12.27 10.19
N TYR A 399 2.04 13.13 9.96
CA TYR A 399 2.55 14.06 10.97
C TYR A 399 2.41 15.48 10.42
N ALA A 400 1.37 16.17 10.86
CA ALA A 400 1.04 17.52 10.40
C ALA A 400 1.58 18.57 11.37
N SER A 401 2.32 19.54 10.84
CA SER A 401 2.79 20.71 11.58
C SER A 401 2.88 21.86 10.59
N SER A 402 1.80 22.62 10.44
CA SER A 402 1.69 23.61 9.37
C SER A 402 2.92 24.55 9.32
N PRO A 403 3.43 24.84 8.10
CA PRO A 403 2.86 24.50 6.79
C PRO A 403 3.30 23.16 6.20
N GLU A 404 3.90 22.27 7.00
CA GLU A 404 4.57 21.06 6.53
C GLU A 404 3.84 19.79 7.00
N VAL A 405 3.98 18.73 6.22
CA VAL A 405 3.45 17.39 6.53
C VAL A 405 4.47 16.34 6.16
N ALA A 406 4.65 15.35 7.04
CA ALA A 406 5.33 14.11 6.70
C ALA A 406 4.27 13.01 6.47
N LEU A 407 4.35 12.36 5.31
CA LEU A 407 3.66 11.12 5.03
C LEU A 407 4.68 9.98 5.14
N VAL A 408 4.46 9.03 6.04
CA VAL A 408 5.43 8.00 6.39
C VAL A 408 4.86 6.62 6.06
N ARG A 409 5.51 5.88 5.16
CA ARG A 409 5.18 4.49 4.87
C ARG A 409 5.98 3.59 5.80
N ILE A 410 5.28 2.76 6.57
CA ILE A 410 5.87 1.72 7.41
C ILE A 410 5.37 0.37 6.90
N GLU A 411 6.28 -0.52 6.51
CA GLU A 411 5.97 -1.86 6.04
C GLU A 411 6.83 -2.88 6.77
N ALA A 412 6.21 -3.93 7.29
CA ALA A 412 6.87 -4.96 8.10
C ALA A 412 7.75 -4.38 9.24
N GLY A 413 7.29 -3.28 9.84
CA GLY A 413 8.01 -2.56 10.89
C GLY A 413 9.25 -1.79 10.44
N VAL A 414 9.42 -1.54 9.14
CA VAL A 414 10.49 -0.70 8.61
C VAL A 414 9.88 0.54 7.99
N VAL A 415 10.40 1.73 8.31
CA VAL A 415 10.06 2.94 7.56
C VAL A 415 10.68 2.81 6.18
N GLU A 416 9.87 2.57 5.16
CA GLU A 416 10.36 2.40 3.80
C GLU A 416 10.61 3.74 3.12
N GLN A 417 9.68 4.68 3.28
CA GLN A 417 9.65 5.95 2.56
C GLN A 417 9.05 7.05 3.44
N VAL A 418 9.58 8.27 3.30
CA VAL A 418 8.96 9.50 3.82
C VAL A 418 8.81 10.48 2.68
N TRP A 419 7.61 11.03 2.53
CA TRP A 419 7.34 12.17 1.66
C TRP A 419 7.07 13.41 2.51
N HIS A 420 7.75 14.50 2.18
CA HIS A 420 7.46 15.82 2.70
C HIS A 420 6.47 16.53 1.78
N TYR A 421 5.40 17.07 2.35
CA TYR A 421 4.45 17.92 1.64
C TYR A 421 4.44 19.32 2.26
N ASN A 422 4.55 20.34 1.42
CA ASN A 422 4.52 21.74 1.85
C ASN A 422 3.28 22.45 1.28
N PHE A 423 2.43 23.02 2.14
CA PHE A 423 1.18 23.64 1.70
C PHE A 423 1.38 24.86 0.82
N ASN A 424 2.45 25.63 1.06
CA ASN A 424 2.68 26.89 0.37
C ASN A 424 3.08 26.64 -1.09
N SER A 425 3.92 25.63 -1.33
CA SER A 425 4.31 25.24 -2.69
C SER A 425 3.32 24.26 -3.34
N GLY A 426 2.51 23.58 -2.54
CA GLY A 426 1.59 22.55 -3.01
C GLY A 426 2.29 21.28 -3.55
N LYS A 427 3.57 21.08 -3.21
CA LYS A 427 4.45 20.02 -3.74
C LYS A 427 4.74 18.95 -2.69
N ALA A 428 4.64 17.68 -3.09
CA ALA A 428 5.20 16.55 -2.37
C ALA A 428 6.59 16.18 -2.90
N THR A 429 7.51 15.81 -2.01
CA THR A 429 8.87 15.37 -2.36
C THR A 429 9.26 14.15 -1.53
N LEU A 430 9.73 13.08 -2.19
CA LEU A 430 10.33 11.94 -1.49
C LEU A 430 11.62 12.40 -0.80
N SER A 431 11.64 12.40 0.53
CA SER A 431 12.73 12.94 1.35
C SER A 431 13.52 11.87 2.10
N TYR A 432 12.96 10.67 2.22
CA TYR A 432 13.66 9.49 2.74
C TYR A 432 13.25 8.23 1.98
N SER A 433 14.21 7.33 1.74
CA SER A 433 13.96 5.98 1.23
C SER A 433 14.95 5.00 1.84
N ALA A 434 14.46 3.99 2.56
CA ALA A 434 15.31 2.99 3.23
C ALA A 434 16.15 2.15 2.26
N ARG A 435 15.78 2.13 0.98
CA ARG A 435 16.47 1.39 -0.08
C ARG A 435 17.70 2.13 -0.60
N GLN A 436 17.90 3.42 -0.29
CA GLN A 436 19.08 4.12 -0.78
C GLN A 436 20.38 3.60 -0.14
N PRO A 437 21.47 3.45 -0.92
CA PRO A 437 22.75 2.98 -0.42
C PRO A 437 23.43 3.97 0.54
#